data_AF-A0A7W1DN32-F1
#
_entry.id   AF-A0A7W1DN32-F1
#
_cell.length_a   1.000
_cell.length_b   1.000
_cell.length_c   1.000
_cell.angle_alpha   90.00
_cell.angle_beta   90.00
_cell.angle_gamma   90.00
#
_symmetry.space_group_name_H-M   'P 1'
#
loop_
_entity.id
_entity.type
_entity.pdbx_description
1 polymer ?
#
loop_
_entity_poly.entity_id
_entity_poly.type
_entity_poly.pdbx_seq_one_letter_code
_entity_poly.pdbx_strand_id
1 'polypeptide(L)' 'MLPVAERSVDAVIEEVRALVDRYRSRCLWFLRDDYYPRTRTEVLRVLGYVERYGDRDAFGRAASIRQWLSPISSDISAGS' A
#
# COMPACT_ATOMS: atom_id res chain seq x y z
N MET A 1 -18.28 11.88 -15.98
CA MET A 1 -18.15 10.69 -15.11
C MET A 1 -16.86 10.01 -15.50
N LEU A 2 -15.76 10.30 -14.81
CA LEU A 2 -14.44 9.73 -15.11
C LEU A 2 -14.39 8.27 -14.63
N PRO A 3 -13.70 7.36 -15.35
CA PRO A 3 -13.69 5.95 -14.99
C PRO A 3 -12.95 5.75 -13.66
N VAL A 4 -13.66 5.15 -12.71
CA VAL A 4 -13.19 4.77 -11.37
C VAL A 4 -12.21 3.56 -11.38
N ALA A 5 -11.53 3.29 -12.51
CA ALA A 5 -11.10 1.92 -12.82
C ALA A 5 -9.63 1.66 -13.20
N GLU A 6 -8.73 2.65 -13.34
CA GLU A 6 -7.34 2.34 -13.74
C GLU A 6 -6.29 2.69 -12.68
N ARG A 7 -6.53 2.32 -11.42
CA ARG A 7 -5.38 2.15 -10.51
C ARG A 7 -4.70 0.85 -10.92
N SER A 8 -3.53 0.91 -11.56
CA SER A 8 -2.68 -0.26 -11.78
C SER A 8 -1.92 -0.61 -10.50
N VAL A 9 -1.43 -1.85 -10.39
CA VAL A 9 -0.61 -2.27 -9.23
C VAL A 9 0.63 -1.37 -9.09
N ASP A 10 1.24 -0.95 -10.19
CA ASP A 10 2.36 0.01 -10.20
C ASP A 10 1.99 1.37 -9.62
N ALA A 11 0.80 1.90 -9.95
CA ALA A 11 0.32 3.16 -9.38
C ALA A 11 0.12 3.06 -7.86
N VAL A 12 -0.34 1.91 -7.37
CA VAL A 12 -0.45 1.65 -5.93
C VAL A 12 0.90 1.50 -5.26
N ILE A 13 1.87 0.87 -5.93
CA ILE A 13 3.24 0.79 -5.43
C ILE A 13 3.82 2.21 -5.25
N GLU A 14 3.68 3.09 -6.24
CA GLU A 14 4.15 4.48 -6.14
C GLU A 14 3.44 5.27 -5.04
N GLU A 15 2.13 5.09 -4.88
CA GLU A 15 1.39 5.74 -3.80
C GLU A 15 1.86 5.28 -2.41
N VAL A 16 2.16 3.99 -2.27
CA VAL A 16 2.69 3.43 -1.02
C VAL A 16 4.12 3.91 -0.77
N ARG A 17 4.93 4.12 -1.82
CA ARG A 17 6.27 4.73 -1.70
C ARG A 17 6.17 6.16 -1.15
N ALA A 18 5.24 6.96 -1.65
CA ALA A 18 5.00 8.30 -1.11
C ALA A 18 4.54 8.28 0.36
N LEU A 19 3.77 7.25 0.76
CA LEU A 19 3.42 7.00 2.16
C LEU A 19 4.66 6.63 2.98
N VAL A 20 5.56 5.79 2.45
CA VAL A 20 6.82 5.46 3.10
C VAL A 20 7.63 6.72 3.36
N ASP A 21 7.80 7.59 2.36
CA ASP A 21 8.56 8.84 2.52
C ASP A 21 7.96 9.75 3.57
N ARG A 22 6.64 9.90 3.57
CA ARG A 22 5.92 10.76 4.52
C ARG A 22 6.00 10.27 5.96
N TYR A 23 5.91 8.96 6.18
CA TYR A 23 5.85 8.37 7.51
C TYR A 23 7.16 7.67 7.93
N ARG A 24 8.22 7.81 7.13
CA ARG A 24 9.54 7.18 7.35
C ARG A 24 10.07 7.43 8.74
N SER A 25 10.16 8.70 9.11
CA SER A 25 10.71 9.17 10.39
C SER A 25 9.75 8.98 11.57
N ARG A 26 8.45 8.73 11.32
CA ARG A 26 7.43 8.63 12.37
C ARG A 26 7.13 7.18 12.75
N CYS A 27 6.81 6.36 11.75
CA CYS A 27 6.17 5.06 11.96
C CYS A 27 6.97 3.91 11.34
N LEU A 28 7.91 4.23 10.45
CA LEU A 28 8.67 3.25 9.66
C LEU A 28 10.18 3.36 9.91
N TRP A 29 10.59 3.94 11.03
CA TRP A 29 12.00 4.20 11.37
C TRP A 29 12.84 2.91 11.46
N PHE A 30 12.19 1.76 11.68
CA PHE A 30 12.83 0.45 11.72
C PHE A 30 13.08 -0.16 10.32
N LEU A 31 12.50 0.40 9.26
CA LEU A 31 12.79 0.00 7.89
C LEU A 31 14.10 0.64 7.44
N ARG A 32 14.89 -0.09 6.65
CA ARG A 32 16.14 0.44 6.08
C ARG A 32 15.87 1.69 5.26
N ASP A 33 16.78 2.67 5.31
CA ASP A 33 16.63 3.98 4.66
C ASP A 33 16.35 3.90 3.14
N ASP A 34 16.87 2.86 2.48
CA ASP A 34 16.71 2.57 1.06
C ASP A 34 15.51 1.66 0.74
N TYR A 35 14.70 1.30 1.74
CA TYR A 35 13.58 0.39 1.55
C TYR A 35 12.37 1.08 0.90
N TYR A 36 12.00 0.56 -0.28
CA TYR A 36 10.77 0.86 -0.99
C TYR A 36 10.10 -0.43 -1.46
N PRO A 37 8.77 -0.58 -1.30
CA PRO A 37 8.08 -1.74 -1.81
C PRO A 37 8.17 -1.79 -3.34
N ARG A 38 8.35 -2.99 -3.89
CA ARG A 38 8.36 -3.28 -5.33
C ARG A 38 7.32 -4.32 -5.72
N THR A 39 6.79 -5.04 -4.76
CA THR A 39 5.78 -6.08 -4.97
C THR A 39 4.53 -5.80 -4.18
N ARG A 40 3.40 -6.36 -4.62
CA ARG A 40 2.13 -6.30 -3.87
C ARG A 40 2.27 -6.82 -2.44
N THR A 41 3.04 -7.87 -2.21
CA THR A 41 3.27 -8.44 -0.88
C THR A 41 4.02 -7.46 0.03
N GLU A 42 5.03 -6.77 -0.50
CA GLU A 42 5.74 -5.73 0.24
C GLU A 42 4.85 -4.52 0.51
N VAL A 43 4.02 -4.12 -0.45
CA VAL A 43 3.00 -3.08 -0.24
C VAL A 43 2.09 -3.44 0.93
N LEU A 44 1.49 -4.63 0.94
CA LEU A 44 0.62 -5.07 2.03
C LEU A 44 1.34 -5.09 3.38
N ARG A 45 2.62 -5.46 3.40
CA ARG A 45 3.45 -5.44 4.62
C ARG A 45 3.66 -4.01 5.12
N VAL A 46 4.03 -3.07 4.24
CA VAL A 46 4.21 -1.66 4.58
C VAL A 46 2.90 -1.07 5.10
N LEU A 47 1.78 -1.33 4.42
CA LEU A 47 0.47 -0.88 4.87
C LEU A 47 0.14 -1.42 6.26
N GLY A 48 0.45 -2.68 6.55
CA GLY A 48 0.29 -3.25 7.90
C GLY A 48 1.15 -2.55 8.97
N TYR A 49 2.36 -2.12 8.62
CA TYR A 49 3.18 -1.32 9.54
C TYR A 49 2.62 0.08 9.76
N VAL A 50 2.12 0.72 8.71
CA VAL A 50 1.47 2.02 8.79
C VAL A 50 0.17 1.93 9.60
N GLU A 51 -0.62 0.86 9.45
CA GLU A 51 -1.83 0.64 10.25
C GLU A 51 -1.50 0.39 11.74
N ARG A 52 -0.39 -0.28 12.03
CA ARG A 52 0.00 -0.66 13.40
C ARG A 52 0.69 0.46 14.18
N TYR A 53 1.51 1.27 13.50
CA TYR A 53 2.36 2.29 14.12
C TYR A 53 2.01 3.73 13.70
N GLY A 54 1.11 3.88 12.72
CA GLY A 54 0.63 5.15 12.20
C GLY A 54 -0.31 5.90 13.14
N ASP A 55 -0.48 7.19 12.85
CA ASP A 55 -1.57 7.97 13.40
C ASP A 55 -2.90 7.66 12.67
N ARG A 56 -4.00 8.28 13.13
CA ARG A 56 -5.34 8.03 12.56
C ARG A 56 -5.42 8.36 11.06
N ASP A 57 -4.68 9.38 10.59
CA ASP A 57 -4.65 9.74 9.16
C ASP A 57 -3.89 8.68 8.35
N ALA A 58 -2.76 8.22 8.86
CA ALA A 58 -1.97 7.15 8.26
C ALA A 58 -2.75 5.84 8.18
N PHE A 59 -3.48 5.49 9.26
CA PHE A 59 -4.37 4.33 9.29
C PHE A 59 -5.47 4.43 8.23
N GLY A 60 -6.16 5.58 8.14
CA GLY A 60 -7.23 5.77 7.16
C GLY A 60 -6.76 5.63 5.72
N ARG A 61 -5.60 6.21 5.39
CA ARG A 61 -4.97 6.07 4.07
C ARG A 61 -4.57 4.62 3.79
N ALA A 62 -3.90 3.98 4.74
CA ALA A 62 -3.40 2.62 4.57
C ALA A 62 -4.55 1.60 4.39
N ALA A 63 -5.59 1.71 5.20
CA ALA A 63 -6.79 0.88 5.11
C ALA A 63 -7.51 1.05 3.77
N SER A 64 -7.60 2.28 3.26
CA SER A 64 -8.21 2.55 1.94
C SER A 64 -7.46 1.85 0.81
N ILE A 65 -6.12 1.92 0.82
CA ILE A 65 -5.28 1.26 -0.19
C ILE A 65 -5.39 -0.27 -0.06
N ARG A 66 -5.36 -0.78 1.16
CA ARG A 66 -5.48 -2.21 1.44
C ARG A 66 -6.83 -2.78 0.98
N GLN A 67 -7.91 -2.04 1.21
CA GLN A 67 -9.26 -2.43 0.76
C GLN A 67 -9.35 -2.50 -0.77
N TRP A 68 -8.69 -1.59 -1.48
CA TRP A 68 -8.59 -1.65 -2.94
C TRP A 68 -7.81 -2.88 -3.43
N LEU A 69 -6.78 -3.31 -2.70
CA LEU A 69 -5.98 -4.50 -3.03
C LEU A 69 -6.66 -5.83 -2.69
N SER A 70 -7.65 -5.86 -1.79
CA SER A 70 -8.29 -7.09 -1.31
C SER A 70 -9.15 -7.85 -2.34
N PRO A 71 -9.98 -7.21 -3.18
CA PRO A 71 -10.84 -7.94 -4.13
C PRO A 71 -10.17 -8.30 -5.47
N ILE A 72 -9.02 -7.71 -5.83
CA ILE A 72 -8.30 -8.04 -7.08
C ILE A 72 -7.67 -9.45 -7.04
N SER A 73 -7.75 -10.15 -5.90
CA SER A 73 -7.24 -11.52 -5.74
C SER A 73 -8.18 -12.63 -6.21
N SER A 74 -9.45 -12.35 -6.51
CA SER A 74 -10.40 -13.41 -6.91
C SER A 74 -10.53 -13.65 -8.42
N ASP A 75 -9.88 -12.83 -9.28
CA ASP A 75 -10.10 -12.89 -10.73
C ASP A 75 -8.88 -13.40 -11.55
N ILE A 76 -7.73 -13.69 -10.92
CA ILE A 76 -6.51 -14.14 -11.64
C ILE A 76 -6.11 -15.59 -11.28
N SER A 77 -7.01 -16.37 -10.68
CA SER A 77 -6.70 -17.77 -10.32
C SER A 77 -7.89 -18.71 -10.50
N ALA A 78 -8.37 -18.87 -11.74
CA ALA A 78 -9.10 -20.04 -12.21
C ALA A 78 -9.14 -20.03 -13.75
N GLY A 79 -8.03 -20.38 -14.38
CA GLY A 79 -7.91 -20.42 -15.83
C GLY A 79 -6.62 -21.12 -16.26
N SER A 80 -6.48 -22.40 -15.93
CA SER A 80 -5.65 -23.42 -16.61
C SER A 80 -6.00 -24.80 -16.08
#